data_AF-D5SH02-F1
#
_entry.id   AF-D5SH02-F1
#
_cell.length_a   1.000
_cell.length_b   1.000
_cell.length_c   1.000
_cell.angle_alpha   90.00
_cell.angle_beta   90.00
_cell.angle_gamma   90.00
#
_symmetry.space_group_name_H-M   'P 1'
#
loop_
_entity.id
_entity.type
_entity.pdbx_description
1 polymer ?
#
loop_
_entity_poly.entity_id
_entity_poly.type
_entity_poly.pdbx_seq_one_letter_code
_entity_poly.pdbx_strand_id
1 'polypeptide(L)'
;MKKFILPIFSISILVSLSACSSIKTKSEDNFHISSQQHEKAIKSYFDEAQTQGVIIIKEGKNLSTYGNALARANKEYVPASTFKMLIALIGLENHKATTNEIFKWDGKKRTYPMWEKDMTLGEAMALSAVPVYQELARRTGLELMQKEVKRVNFGNTNIGTQVDNFWLVGPLKITPVQEVNFADDLAHNRLPFKLETQEEVKKMLLIKEVNGSKIYAKSGWGMGVTPQVGWLTGWVEQANGKKIPFSLNLEMKEGMSGSIRNEITYKSLENLGII
;
A
#
# COMPACT_ATOMS: atom_id res chain seq x y z
N MET A 1 -1.01 103.30 24.06
CA MET A 1 -1.40 102.41 22.95
C MET A 1 -0.16 102.18 22.09
N LYS A 2 0.21 100.91 21.89
CA LYS A 2 1.56 100.45 21.50
C LYS A 2 1.88 100.71 20.02
N LYS A 3 3.13 101.11 19.77
CA LYS A 3 3.80 101.27 18.47
C LYS A 3 4.65 100.03 18.12
N PHE A 4 5.07 100.00 16.84
CA PHE A 4 6.31 99.41 16.25
C PHE A 4 6.25 98.03 15.58
N ILE A 5 5.95 98.04 14.26
CA ILE A 5 6.82 97.80 13.07
C ILE A 5 8.03 96.82 13.16
N LEU A 6 7.96 95.76 12.31
CA LEU A 6 8.98 94.94 11.57
C LEU A 6 10.19 94.30 12.30
N PRO A 7 10.98 93.34 11.73
CA PRO A 7 11.00 92.74 10.37
C PRO A 7 11.20 91.19 10.30
N ILE A 8 11.25 90.73 9.04
CA ILE A 8 11.69 89.46 8.40
C ILE A 8 12.79 88.66 9.11
N PHE A 9 12.68 87.32 9.13
CA PHE A 9 13.82 86.38 9.16
C PHE A 9 13.54 85.10 8.36
N SER A 10 14.48 84.77 7.47
CA SER A 10 14.57 83.51 6.71
C SER A 10 15.05 82.36 7.60
N ILE A 11 14.46 81.17 7.44
CA ILE A 11 15.03 79.90 7.93
C ILE A 11 14.82 78.81 6.86
N SER A 12 15.95 78.35 6.31
CA SER A 12 16.10 77.08 5.59
C SER A 12 16.14 75.92 6.59
N ILE A 13 15.50 74.76 6.33
CA ILE A 13 15.86 73.50 7.00
C ILE A 13 15.53 72.27 6.14
N LEU A 14 16.61 71.52 5.89
CA LEU A 14 16.86 70.09 5.65
C LEU A 14 15.80 69.16 5.00
N VAL A 15 16.22 68.61 3.87
CA VAL A 15 15.78 67.33 3.29
C VAL A 15 16.40 66.18 4.08
N SER A 16 15.60 65.37 4.77
CA SER A 16 16.02 64.10 5.37
C SER A 16 15.68 62.93 4.43
N LEU A 17 16.71 62.34 3.82
CA LEU A 17 16.64 61.06 3.13
C LEU A 17 16.27 59.96 4.13
N SER A 18 15.06 59.41 4.02
CA SER A 18 14.66 58.21 4.76
C SER A 18 15.28 57.00 4.07
N ALA A 19 16.30 56.41 4.70
CA ALA A 19 16.82 55.11 4.33
C ALA A 19 15.78 54.04 4.71
N CYS A 20 15.09 53.46 3.73
CA CYS A 20 14.34 52.23 3.91
C CYS A 20 15.32 51.08 4.18
N SER A 21 15.56 50.76 5.44
CA SER A 21 16.11 49.47 5.84
C SER A 21 15.01 48.43 5.68
N SER A 22 15.10 47.64 4.60
CA SER A 22 14.29 46.44 4.43
C SER A 22 14.64 45.44 5.53
N ILE A 23 13.73 45.28 6.48
CA ILE A 23 13.74 44.16 7.43
C ILE A 23 13.59 42.90 6.58
N LYS A 24 14.70 42.18 6.34
CA LYS A 24 14.65 40.79 5.89
C LYS A 24 14.07 39.98 7.03
N THR A 25 12.75 39.80 7.02
CA THR A 25 12.08 38.70 7.71
C THR A 25 12.74 37.41 7.23
N LYS A 26 13.44 36.72 8.14
CA LYS A 26 13.81 35.31 7.99
C LYS A 26 12.51 34.55 7.76
N SER A 27 12.24 34.24 6.49
CA SER A 27 11.19 33.29 6.12
C SER A 27 11.55 31.94 6.73
N GLU A 28 10.53 31.33 7.32
CA GLU A 28 10.49 30.01 7.91
C GLU A 28 11.12 28.95 7.00
N ASP A 29 12.33 28.50 7.36
CA ASP A 29 13.09 27.46 6.65
C ASP A 29 12.75 26.04 7.17
N ASN A 30 11.54 25.83 7.71
CA ASN A 30 11.15 24.58 8.40
C ASN A 30 10.10 23.72 7.68
N PHE A 31 9.75 24.02 6.42
CA PHE A 31 8.75 23.23 5.64
C PHE A 31 9.35 22.40 4.49
N HIS A 32 10.68 22.32 4.38
CA HIS A 32 11.40 21.56 3.36
C HIS A 32 12.45 20.62 3.96
N ILE A 33 12.04 19.71 4.85
CA ILE A 33 12.59 18.35 4.74
C ILE A 33 12.05 17.85 3.40
N SER A 34 12.82 18.06 2.34
CA SER A 34 12.29 18.11 0.98
C SER A 34 11.78 16.73 0.54
N SER A 35 10.75 16.69 -0.31
CA SER A 35 10.30 15.46 -1.01
C SER A 35 11.48 14.64 -1.52
N GLN A 36 12.54 15.33 -1.97
CA GLN A 36 13.79 14.75 -2.44
C GLN A 36 14.55 13.93 -1.38
N GLN A 37 14.50 14.31 -0.10
CA GLN A 37 15.10 13.55 0.99
C GLN A 37 14.35 12.23 1.25
N HIS A 38 13.02 12.26 1.28
CA HIS A 38 12.19 11.05 1.40
C HIS A 38 12.38 10.11 0.21
N GLU A 39 12.37 10.65 -1.02
CA GLU A 39 12.65 9.89 -2.24
C GLU A 39 14.01 9.21 -2.19
N LYS A 40 15.07 9.94 -1.78
CA LYS A 40 16.43 9.40 -1.66
C LYS A 40 16.53 8.30 -0.60
N ALA A 41 15.91 8.49 0.57
CA ALA A 41 15.91 7.50 1.65
C ALA A 41 15.17 6.23 1.24
N ILE A 42 13.96 6.36 0.70
CA ILE A 42 13.18 5.19 0.28
C ILE A 42 13.87 4.46 -0.87
N LYS A 43 14.48 5.18 -1.81
CA LYS A 43 15.31 4.58 -2.86
C LYS A 43 16.44 3.72 -2.27
N SER A 44 17.13 4.21 -1.23
CA SER A 44 18.25 3.47 -0.62
C SER A 44 17.82 2.15 0.00
N TYR A 45 16.61 2.05 0.56
CA TYR A 45 16.12 0.79 1.13
C TYR A 45 16.01 -0.34 0.10
N PHE A 46 15.67 -0.03 -1.16
CA PHE A 46 15.67 -1.01 -2.24
C PHE A 46 17.09 -1.30 -2.77
N ASP A 47 17.95 -0.27 -2.84
CA ASP A 47 19.35 -0.42 -3.27
C ASP A 47 20.15 -1.28 -2.29
N GLU A 48 19.99 -1.06 -0.98
CA GLU A 48 20.60 -1.84 0.11
C GLU A 48 20.11 -3.30 0.10
N ALA A 49 18.85 -3.51 -0.24
CA ALA A 49 18.27 -4.84 -0.47
C ALA A 49 18.73 -5.47 -1.80
N GLN A 50 19.54 -4.76 -2.59
CA GLN A 50 20.08 -5.18 -3.88
C GLN A 50 18.99 -5.66 -4.84
N THR A 51 17.86 -4.96 -4.90
CA THR A 51 16.72 -5.32 -5.76
C THR A 51 16.05 -4.10 -6.37
N GLN A 52 15.22 -4.32 -7.38
CA GLN A 52 14.47 -3.30 -8.09
C GLN A 52 13.02 -3.31 -7.61
N GLY A 53 12.55 -2.18 -7.10
CA GLY A 53 11.20 -2.08 -6.57
C GLY A 53 10.63 -0.68 -6.50
N VAL A 54 9.36 -0.65 -6.13
CA VAL A 54 8.54 0.54 -5.94
C VAL A 54 7.63 0.32 -4.73
N ILE A 55 7.35 1.40 -4.00
CA ILE A 55 6.23 1.47 -3.06
C ILE A 55 5.35 2.64 -3.46
N ILE A 56 4.06 2.38 -3.60
CA ILE A 56 3.06 3.39 -3.88
C ILE A 56 2.29 3.67 -2.60
N ILE A 57 2.11 4.94 -2.28
CA ILE A 57 1.31 5.43 -1.16
C ILE A 57 0.13 6.21 -1.72
N LYS A 58 -1.05 6.01 -1.16
CA LYS A 58 -2.24 6.78 -1.51
C LYS A 58 -2.72 7.60 -0.32
N GLU A 59 -2.79 8.91 -0.48
CA GLU A 59 -3.39 9.81 0.50
C GLU A 59 -4.57 10.56 -0.13
N GLY A 60 -5.79 10.19 0.27
CA GLY A 60 -7.00 10.65 -0.40
C GLY A 60 -7.01 10.21 -1.86
N LYS A 61 -6.93 11.16 -2.79
CA LYS A 61 -6.88 10.89 -4.25
C LYS A 61 -5.47 10.90 -4.83
N ASN A 62 -4.47 11.34 -4.06
CA ASN A 62 -3.11 11.51 -4.54
C ASN A 62 -2.33 10.20 -4.44
N LEU A 63 -1.63 9.83 -5.51
CA LEU A 63 -0.71 8.71 -5.55
C LEU A 63 0.72 9.23 -5.53
N SER A 64 1.50 8.79 -4.55
CA SER A 64 2.94 9.04 -4.45
C SER A 64 3.69 7.75 -4.72
N THR A 65 4.71 7.81 -5.58
CA THR A 65 5.48 6.64 -6.02
C THR A 65 6.94 6.80 -5.61
N TYR A 66 7.45 5.88 -4.80
CA TYR A 66 8.83 5.90 -4.29
C TYR A 66 9.56 4.59 -4.62
N GLY A 67 10.88 4.60 -4.57
CA GLY A 67 11.72 3.42 -4.78
C GLY A 67 12.81 3.65 -5.83
N ASN A 68 13.50 2.59 -6.23
CA ASN A 68 14.61 2.66 -7.19
C ASN A 68 14.23 2.22 -8.62
N ALA A 69 12.99 1.77 -8.83
CA ALA A 69 12.49 1.34 -10.13
C ALA A 69 11.06 1.84 -10.38
N LEU A 70 10.86 3.16 -10.38
CA LEU A 70 9.53 3.81 -10.43
C LEU A 70 8.65 3.36 -11.60
N ALA A 71 9.24 3.03 -12.75
CA ALA A 71 8.52 2.53 -13.92
C ALA A 71 7.73 1.23 -13.65
N ARG A 72 8.02 0.51 -12.56
CA ARG A 72 7.24 -0.67 -12.13
C ARG A 72 5.81 -0.34 -11.71
N ALA A 73 5.53 0.91 -11.31
CA ALA A 73 4.21 1.32 -10.79
C ALA A 73 3.04 0.98 -11.72
N ASN A 74 3.25 1.04 -13.04
CA ASN A 74 2.25 0.75 -14.06
C ASN A 74 2.56 -0.50 -14.89
N LYS A 75 3.50 -1.35 -14.44
CA LYS A 75 3.79 -2.64 -15.08
C LYS A 75 2.94 -3.74 -14.46
N GLU A 76 2.43 -4.62 -15.30
CA GLU A 76 1.62 -5.76 -14.90
C GLU A 76 2.49 -6.92 -14.38
N TYR A 77 2.13 -7.45 -13.22
CA TYR A 77 2.69 -8.68 -12.66
C TYR A 77 1.58 -9.60 -12.18
N VAL A 78 1.88 -10.89 -12.01
CA VAL A 78 0.95 -11.77 -11.30
C VAL A 78 0.75 -11.26 -9.86
N PRO A 79 -0.48 -11.23 -9.34
CA PRO A 79 -0.74 -10.78 -7.96
C PRO A 79 -0.13 -11.74 -6.92
N ALA A 80 0.08 -13.01 -7.29
CA ALA A 80 0.48 -14.06 -6.37
C ALA A 80 -0.47 -14.07 -5.14
N SER A 81 0.07 -14.17 -3.93
CA SER A 81 -0.75 -14.31 -2.74
C SER A 81 -1.48 -13.05 -2.27
N THR A 82 -1.31 -11.88 -2.90
CA THR A 82 -2.19 -10.71 -2.62
C THR A 82 -3.64 -11.03 -3.02
N PHE A 83 -3.82 -11.83 -4.07
CA PHE A 83 -5.12 -12.26 -4.58
C PHE A 83 -5.95 -13.05 -3.56
N LYS A 84 -5.33 -13.59 -2.49
CA LYS A 84 -6.05 -14.21 -1.37
C LYS A 84 -7.08 -13.27 -0.74
N MET A 85 -6.82 -11.96 -0.73
CA MET A 85 -7.79 -10.96 -0.28
C MET A 85 -9.10 -11.05 -1.08
N LEU A 86 -8.99 -11.10 -2.42
CA LEU A 86 -10.15 -11.17 -3.29
C LEU A 86 -10.79 -12.58 -3.31
N ILE A 87 -10.00 -13.66 -3.26
CA ILE A 87 -10.58 -15.01 -3.12
C ILE A 87 -11.41 -15.12 -1.84
N ALA A 88 -10.94 -14.58 -0.72
CA ALA A 88 -11.70 -14.60 0.54
C ALA A 88 -13.01 -13.82 0.42
N LEU A 89 -12.98 -12.61 -0.15
CA LEU A 89 -14.18 -11.80 -0.40
C LEU A 89 -15.20 -12.56 -1.25
N ILE A 90 -14.75 -13.12 -2.37
CA ILE A 90 -15.62 -13.88 -3.29
C ILE A 90 -16.20 -15.12 -2.60
N GLY A 91 -15.35 -15.88 -1.89
CA GLY A 91 -15.74 -17.10 -1.22
C GLY A 91 -16.78 -16.88 -0.12
N LEU A 92 -16.59 -15.85 0.71
CA LEU A 92 -17.52 -15.48 1.78
C LEU A 92 -18.83 -14.92 1.22
N GLU A 93 -18.76 -13.98 0.26
CA GLU A 93 -19.96 -13.36 -0.34
C GLU A 93 -20.90 -14.39 -0.97
N ASN A 94 -20.31 -15.44 -1.57
CA ASN A 94 -21.02 -16.48 -2.31
C ASN A 94 -21.20 -17.77 -1.49
N HIS A 95 -21.07 -17.70 -0.17
CA HIS A 95 -21.35 -18.80 0.77
C HIS A 95 -20.56 -20.09 0.47
N LYS A 96 -19.32 -19.97 -0.01
CA LYS A 96 -18.40 -21.09 -0.30
C LYS A 96 -17.56 -21.50 0.91
N ALA A 97 -17.53 -20.63 1.92
CA ALA A 97 -16.94 -20.88 3.22
C ALA A 97 -17.55 -19.91 4.24
N THR A 98 -17.31 -20.18 5.53
CA THR A 98 -17.51 -19.23 6.62
C THR A 98 -16.17 -18.90 7.28
N THR A 99 -16.12 -17.81 8.05
CA THR A 99 -14.88 -17.39 8.73
C THR A 99 -14.40 -18.37 9.80
N ASN A 100 -15.31 -19.15 10.38
CA ASN A 100 -15.05 -20.19 11.38
C ASN A 100 -14.95 -21.61 10.80
N GLU A 101 -15.12 -21.79 9.50
CA GLU A 101 -14.95 -23.10 8.87
C GLU A 101 -13.49 -23.57 8.99
N ILE A 102 -13.31 -24.83 9.36
CA ILE A 102 -12.00 -25.48 9.41
C ILE A 102 -11.75 -26.24 8.10
N PHE A 103 -10.77 -25.78 7.32
CA PHE A 103 -10.23 -26.50 6.18
C PHE A 103 -9.27 -27.57 6.69
N LYS A 104 -9.68 -28.83 6.53
CA LYS A 104 -8.92 -29.98 7.02
C LYS A 104 -7.68 -30.25 6.16
N TRP A 105 -6.56 -30.53 6.81
CA TRP A 105 -5.38 -31.02 6.10
C TRP A 105 -5.61 -32.47 5.66
N ASP A 106 -5.27 -32.77 4.41
CA ASP A 106 -5.48 -34.08 3.78
C ASP A 106 -4.37 -35.11 4.08
N GLY A 107 -3.48 -34.82 5.03
CA GLY A 107 -2.37 -35.69 5.40
C GLY A 107 -1.22 -35.75 4.38
N LYS A 108 -1.33 -35.05 3.25
CA LYS A 108 -0.29 -35.03 2.20
C LYS A 108 0.78 -34.00 2.50
N LYS A 109 2.04 -34.35 2.25
CA LYS A 109 3.19 -33.45 2.42
C LYS A 109 2.97 -32.12 1.66
N ARG A 110 3.22 -31.00 2.32
CA ARG A 110 3.16 -29.65 1.74
C ARG A 110 4.56 -29.04 1.62
N THR A 111 4.67 -27.97 0.83
CA THR A 111 5.93 -27.21 0.67
C THR A 111 6.50 -26.73 2.01
N TYR A 112 5.63 -26.36 2.96
CA TYR A 112 6.03 -25.90 4.28
C TYR A 112 5.32 -26.71 5.37
N PRO A 113 6.02 -27.20 6.40
CA PRO A 113 5.40 -27.90 7.53
C PRO A 113 4.30 -27.07 8.24
N MET A 114 4.43 -25.74 8.25
CA MET A 114 3.41 -24.84 8.82
C MET A 114 2.05 -24.91 8.09
N TRP A 115 2.00 -25.52 6.88
CA TRP A 115 0.76 -25.76 6.15
C TRP A 115 0.12 -27.13 6.43
N GLU A 116 0.81 -28.01 7.17
CA GLU A 116 0.39 -29.38 7.47
C GLU A 116 -0.47 -29.41 8.74
N LYS A 117 -1.52 -28.59 8.76
CA LYS A 117 -2.49 -28.51 9.85
C LYS A 117 -3.84 -28.01 9.36
N ASP A 118 -4.86 -28.28 10.14
CA ASP A 118 -6.19 -27.70 9.97
C ASP A 118 -6.16 -26.18 10.21
N MET A 119 -6.91 -25.43 9.41
CA MET A 119 -6.93 -23.96 9.49
C MET A 119 -8.26 -23.35 9.09
N THR A 120 -8.58 -22.22 9.70
CA THR A 120 -9.56 -21.25 9.19
C THR A 120 -9.00 -20.45 8.00
N LEU A 121 -9.87 -19.71 7.30
CA LEU A 121 -9.42 -18.77 6.25
C LEU A 121 -8.47 -17.70 6.78
N GLY A 122 -8.69 -17.22 8.01
CA GLY A 122 -7.85 -16.22 8.65
C GLY A 122 -6.44 -16.74 8.95
N GLU A 123 -6.33 -17.94 9.53
CA GLU A 123 -5.02 -18.57 9.76
C GLU A 123 -4.29 -18.85 8.43
N ALA A 124 -5.03 -19.34 7.43
CA ALA A 124 -4.48 -19.56 6.09
C ALA A 124 -4.05 -18.25 5.40
N MET A 125 -4.71 -17.12 5.68
CA MET A 125 -4.32 -15.79 5.20
C MET A 125 -2.95 -15.40 5.76
N ALA A 126 -2.80 -15.51 7.09
CA ALA A 126 -1.58 -15.16 7.81
C ALA A 126 -0.39 -16.04 7.40
N LEU A 127 -0.59 -17.36 7.31
CA LEU A 127 0.45 -18.32 6.88
C LEU A 127 0.62 -18.38 5.36
N SER A 128 -0.18 -17.61 4.62
CA SER A 128 -0.26 -17.62 3.16
C SER A 128 -0.43 -19.02 2.57
N ALA A 129 -1.19 -19.89 3.23
CA ALA A 129 -1.40 -21.29 2.86
C ALA A 129 -2.12 -21.40 1.52
N VAL A 130 -1.36 -21.59 0.44
CA VAL A 130 -1.89 -21.74 -0.92
C VAL A 130 -2.93 -22.87 -1.02
N PRO A 131 -2.74 -24.06 -0.42
CA PRO A 131 -3.71 -25.15 -0.52
C PRO A 131 -5.14 -24.80 -0.09
N VAL A 132 -5.32 -24.07 1.00
CA VAL A 132 -6.64 -23.67 1.52
C VAL A 132 -7.34 -22.74 0.53
N TYR A 133 -6.60 -21.80 -0.06
CA TYR A 133 -7.15 -20.86 -1.05
C TYR A 133 -7.36 -21.50 -2.41
N GLN A 134 -6.61 -22.54 -2.77
CA GLN A 134 -6.91 -23.37 -3.94
C GLN A 134 -8.22 -24.14 -3.76
N GLU A 135 -8.44 -24.72 -2.57
CA GLU A 135 -9.70 -25.37 -2.23
C GLU A 135 -10.87 -24.38 -2.32
N LEU A 136 -10.74 -23.20 -1.71
CA LEU A 136 -11.77 -22.15 -1.80
C LEU A 136 -12.03 -21.69 -3.24
N ALA A 137 -11.00 -21.57 -4.08
CA ALA A 137 -11.14 -21.25 -5.49
C ALA A 137 -11.88 -22.37 -6.26
N ARG A 138 -11.60 -23.65 -5.99
CA ARG A 138 -12.30 -24.79 -6.59
C ARG A 138 -13.78 -24.84 -6.18
N ARG A 139 -14.09 -24.60 -4.90
CA ARG A 139 -15.48 -24.48 -4.41
C ARG A 139 -16.24 -23.33 -5.06
N THR A 140 -15.55 -22.24 -5.35
CA THR A 140 -16.11 -21.10 -6.09
C THR A 140 -16.40 -21.48 -7.54
N GLY A 141 -15.47 -22.22 -8.18
CA GLY A 141 -15.60 -22.67 -9.56
C GLY A 141 -15.18 -21.59 -10.57
N LEU A 142 -14.77 -22.03 -11.76
CA LEU A 142 -14.16 -21.16 -12.79
C LEU A 142 -15.10 -20.05 -13.25
N GLU A 143 -16.36 -20.38 -13.56
CA GLU A 143 -17.35 -19.44 -14.09
C GLU A 143 -17.64 -18.31 -13.11
N LEU A 144 -17.95 -18.64 -11.86
CA LEU A 144 -18.23 -17.65 -10.83
C LEU A 144 -16.98 -16.82 -10.51
N MET A 145 -15.80 -17.44 -10.41
CA MET A 145 -14.55 -16.71 -10.18
C MET A 145 -14.28 -15.69 -11.30
N GLN A 146 -14.45 -16.08 -12.57
CA GLN A 146 -14.25 -15.17 -13.71
C GLN A 146 -15.27 -14.02 -13.70
N LYS A 147 -16.53 -14.31 -13.39
CA LYS A 147 -17.58 -13.29 -13.27
C LYS A 147 -17.24 -12.28 -12.17
N GLU A 148 -16.84 -12.75 -11.00
CA GLU A 148 -16.56 -11.90 -9.84
C GLU A 148 -15.28 -11.08 -10.02
N VAL A 149 -14.20 -11.67 -10.55
CA VAL A 149 -12.95 -10.95 -10.87
C VAL A 149 -13.21 -9.82 -11.87
N LYS A 150 -14.06 -10.07 -12.88
CA LYS A 150 -14.47 -9.05 -13.85
C LYS A 150 -15.36 -7.97 -13.22
N ARG A 151 -16.30 -8.36 -12.35
CA ARG A 151 -17.22 -7.45 -11.65
C ARG A 151 -16.49 -6.49 -10.71
N VAL A 152 -15.46 -6.98 -10.03
CA VAL A 152 -14.58 -6.18 -9.15
C VAL A 152 -13.56 -5.36 -9.95
N ASN A 153 -13.39 -5.66 -11.24
CA ASN A 153 -12.39 -5.03 -12.12
C ASN A 153 -10.95 -5.19 -11.58
N PHE A 154 -10.60 -6.40 -11.14
CA PHE A 154 -9.28 -6.67 -10.57
C PHE A 154 -8.23 -6.93 -11.67
N GLY A 155 -7.27 -6.02 -11.79
CA GLY A 155 -6.15 -6.15 -12.75
C GLY A 155 -6.62 -6.20 -14.20
N ASN A 156 -6.04 -7.10 -15.00
CA ASN A 156 -6.45 -7.38 -16.38
C ASN A 156 -7.74 -8.22 -16.47
N THR A 157 -8.32 -8.61 -15.33
CA THR A 157 -9.56 -9.39 -15.17
C THR A 157 -9.58 -10.78 -15.78
N ASN A 158 -8.47 -11.27 -16.34
CA ASN A 158 -8.41 -12.55 -17.04
C ASN A 158 -7.90 -13.66 -16.11
N ILE A 159 -8.71 -14.69 -15.84
CA ILE A 159 -8.28 -15.85 -15.04
C ILE A 159 -7.93 -17.09 -15.88
N GLY A 160 -8.13 -17.04 -17.20
CA GLY A 160 -7.91 -18.18 -18.08
C GLY A 160 -8.86 -19.34 -17.77
N THR A 161 -8.34 -20.57 -17.81
CA THR A 161 -9.13 -21.81 -17.70
C THR A 161 -8.85 -22.61 -16.42
N GLN A 162 -7.81 -22.26 -15.67
CA GLN A 162 -7.34 -23.02 -14.51
C GLN A 162 -7.65 -22.27 -13.21
N VAL A 163 -8.75 -22.63 -12.56
CA VAL A 163 -9.31 -21.88 -11.41
C VAL A 163 -8.42 -21.89 -10.16
N ASP A 164 -7.45 -22.80 -10.04
CA ASP A 164 -6.68 -23.00 -8.80
C ASP A 164 -5.22 -22.54 -8.89
N ASN A 165 -4.80 -21.87 -9.96
CA ASN A 165 -3.44 -21.35 -10.08
C ASN A 165 -3.29 -20.03 -10.86
N PHE A 166 -4.36 -19.46 -11.41
CA PHE A 166 -4.28 -18.31 -12.32
C PHE A 166 -3.62 -17.05 -11.71
N TRP A 167 -3.66 -16.89 -10.39
CA TRP A 167 -3.01 -15.80 -9.68
C TRP A 167 -1.53 -16.06 -9.38
N LEU A 168 -1.07 -17.31 -9.49
CA LEU A 168 0.31 -17.73 -9.22
C LEU A 168 1.18 -17.64 -10.47
N VAL A 169 0.63 -18.03 -11.62
CA VAL A 169 1.39 -18.20 -12.87
C VAL A 169 0.79 -17.43 -14.05
N GLY A 170 -0.31 -16.70 -13.84
CA GLY A 170 -1.07 -16.02 -14.89
C GLY A 170 -2.23 -16.88 -15.42
N PRO A 171 -3.08 -16.33 -16.31
CA PRO A 171 -2.87 -15.09 -17.05
C PRO A 171 -3.24 -13.82 -16.27
N LEU A 172 -3.79 -13.94 -15.06
CA LEU A 172 -4.16 -12.79 -14.24
C LEU A 172 -2.92 -11.96 -13.90
N LYS A 173 -3.00 -10.67 -14.21
CA LYS A 173 -1.98 -9.69 -13.83
C LYS A 173 -2.63 -8.41 -13.32
N ILE A 174 -1.87 -7.66 -12.54
CA ILE A 174 -2.26 -6.38 -11.95
C ILE A 174 -1.04 -5.48 -11.81
N THR A 175 -1.24 -4.17 -11.90
CA THR A 175 -0.18 -3.18 -11.64
C THR A 175 -0.14 -2.78 -10.16
N PRO A 176 1.01 -2.30 -9.64
CA PRO A 176 1.06 -1.75 -8.28
C PRO A 176 0.07 -0.61 -8.03
N VAL A 177 -0.20 0.24 -9.04
CA VAL A 177 -1.24 1.29 -8.95
C VAL A 177 -2.63 0.68 -8.76
N GLN A 178 -2.94 -0.42 -9.47
CA GLN A 178 -4.22 -1.11 -9.30
C GLN A 178 -4.31 -1.81 -7.94
N GLU A 179 -3.23 -2.41 -7.44
CA GLU A 179 -3.17 -3.02 -6.10
C GLU A 179 -3.43 -2.00 -4.97
N VAL A 180 -2.81 -0.81 -5.01
CA VAL A 180 -3.07 0.23 -3.99
C VAL A 180 -4.50 0.79 -4.07
N ASN A 181 -5.09 0.85 -5.27
CA ASN A 181 -6.49 1.25 -5.43
C ASN A 181 -7.45 0.18 -4.90
N PHE A 182 -7.18 -1.10 -5.16
CA PHE A 182 -7.93 -2.19 -4.54
C PHE A 182 -7.83 -2.17 -3.00
N ALA A 183 -6.64 -1.90 -2.47
CA ALA A 183 -6.43 -1.76 -1.03
C ALA A 183 -7.19 -0.56 -0.44
N ASP A 184 -7.20 0.58 -1.14
CA ASP A 184 -7.98 1.77 -0.76
C ASP A 184 -9.48 1.47 -0.71
N ASP A 185 -10.00 0.79 -1.73
CA ASP A 185 -11.41 0.44 -1.79
C ASP A 185 -11.78 -0.56 -0.69
N LEU A 186 -10.96 -1.58 -0.42
CA LEU A 186 -11.19 -2.51 0.69
C LEU A 186 -11.15 -1.78 2.04
N ALA A 187 -10.14 -0.94 2.28
CA ALA A 187 -9.98 -0.19 3.52
C ALA A 187 -11.21 0.67 3.85
N HIS A 188 -11.85 1.21 2.82
CA HIS A 188 -13.02 2.10 2.90
C HIS A 188 -14.35 1.42 2.58
N ASN A 189 -14.39 0.08 2.51
CA ASN A 189 -15.59 -0.70 2.22
C ASN A 189 -16.29 -0.35 0.89
N ARG A 190 -15.53 0.08 -0.12
CA ARG A 190 -16.02 0.51 -1.44
C ARG A 190 -16.03 -0.59 -2.49
N LEU A 191 -15.44 -1.75 -2.20
CA LEU A 191 -15.55 -2.89 -3.11
C LEU A 191 -17.01 -3.35 -3.18
N PRO A 192 -17.46 -3.94 -4.31
CA PRO A 192 -18.86 -4.30 -4.49
C PRO A 192 -19.20 -5.62 -3.79
N PHE A 193 -18.96 -5.69 -2.48
CA PHE A 193 -19.29 -6.80 -1.58
C PHE A 193 -20.09 -6.24 -0.40
N LYS A 194 -20.79 -7.10 0.35
CA LYS A 194 -21.45 -6.67 1.58
C LYS A 194 -20.42 -6.07 2.53
N LEU A 195 -20.86 -5.08 3.32
CA LEU A 195 -20.03 -4.47 4.36
C LEU A 195 -19.44 -5.54 5.29
N GLU A 196 -20.27 -6.49 5.73
CA GLU A 196 -19.86 -7.60 6.59
C GLU A 196 -18.75 -8.45 5.97
N THR A 197 -18.90 -8.88 4.70
CA THR A 197 -17.87 -9.61 3.96
C THR A 197 -16.54 -8.87 3.95
N GLN A 198 -16.56 -7.55 3.70
CA GLN A 198 -15.35 -6.74 3.68
C GLN A 198 -14.73 -6.66 5.09
N GLU A 199 -15.52 -6.39 6.13
CA GLU A 199 -15.04 -6.36 7.52
C GLU A 199 -14.43 -7.70 7.98
N GLU A 200 -15.04 -8.82 7.61
CA GLU A 200 -14.52 -10.16 7.90
C GLU A 200 -13.14 -10.38 7.29
N VAL A 201 -12.96 -10.05 6.01
CA VAL A 201 -11.66 -10.18 5.33
C VAL A 201 -10.63 -9.22 5.91
N LYS A 202 -10.99 -7.97 6.22
CA LYS A 202 -10.06 -7.01 6.85
C LYS A 202 -9.50 -7.52 8.16
N LYS A 203 -10.30 -8.19 9.00
CA LYS A 203 -9.82 -8.79 10.26
C LYS A 203 -8.72 -9.85 10.04
N MET A 204 -8.73 -10.54 8.89
CA MET A 204 -7.70 -11.53 8.53
C MET A 204 -6.36 -10.90 8.12
N LEU A 205 -6.32 -9.58 7.91
CA LEU A 205 -5.19 -8.88 7.32
C LEU A 205 -4.35 -8.09 8.33
N LEU A 206 -4.74 -8.01 9.61
CA LEU A 206 -3.93 -7.35 10.63
C LEU A 206 -2.61 -8.10 10.81
N ILE A 207 -1.49 -7.45 10.48
CA ILE A 207 -0.16 -8.08 10.57
C ILE A 207 0.77 -7.40 11.57
N LYS A 208 0.49 -6.14 11.96
CA LYS A 208 1.34 -5.38 12.87
C LYS A 208 0.58 -4.22 13.52
N GLU A 209 0.96 -3.91 14.75
CA GLU A 209 0.58 -2.65 15.42
C GLU A 209 1.86 -1.91 15.84
N VAL A 210 1.89 -0.59 15.65
CA VAL A 210 3.03 0.29 15.97
C VAL A 210 2.48 1.62 16.46
N ASN A 211 2.80 2.03 17.68
CA ASN A 211 2.43 3.35 18.23
C ASN A 211 0.94 3.71 18.09
N GLY A 212 0.04 2.72 18.20
CA GLY A 212 -1.41 2.89 18.03
C GLY A 212 -1.90 2.84 16.56
N SER A 213 -1.00 2.84 15.59
CA SER A 213 -1.30 2.56 14.19
C SER A 213 -1.37 1.05 13.93
N LYS A 214 -2.33 0.62 13.11
CA LYS A 214 -2.53 -0.78 12.70
C LYS A 214 -2.20 -0.96 11.23
N ILE A 215 -1.44 -2.00 10.90
CA ILE A 215 -1.08 -2.33 9.52
C ILE A 215 -1.88 -3.56 9.10
N TYR A 216 -2.76 -3.36 8.13
CA TYR A 216 -3.54 -4.41 7.49
C TYR A 216 -2.97 -4.67 6.11
N ALA A 217 -2.38 -5.84 5.86
CA ALA A 217 -1.75 -6.11 4.57
C ALA A 217 -1.63 -7.59 4.25
N LYS A 218 -1.53 -7.88 2.95
CA LYS A 218 -1.21 -9.21 2.43
C LYS A 218 0.09 -9.22 1.65
N SER A 219 0.97 -10.15 2.01
CA SER A 219 2.18 -10.43 1.25
C SER A 219 1.92 -11.33 0.04
N GLY A 220 2.66 -11.11 -1.06
CA GLY A 220 2.67 -11.93 -2.26
C GLY A 220 4.09 -12.30 -2.69
N TRP A 221 4.29 -13.53 -3.16
CA TRP A 221 5.54 -13.96 -3.80
C TRP A 221 5.21 -14.88 -4.98
N GLY A 222 5.38 -14.39 -6.20
CA GLY A 222 5.23 -15.17 -7.43
C GLY A 222 6.51 -15.96 -7.71
N MET A 223 6.64 -17.14 -7.11
CA MET A 223 7.82 -18.02 -7.31
C MET A 223 7.79 -18.77 -8.65
N GLY A 224 6.60 -18.96 -9.23
CA GLY A 224 6.40 -19.68 -10.50
C GLY A 224 6.52 -18.83 -11.77
N VAL A 225 7.09 -17.63 -11.65
CA VAL A 225 7.30 -16.69 -12.78
C VAL A 225 8.72 -16.14 -12.75
N THR A 226 9.23 -15.73 -13.92
CA THR A 226 10.56 -15.15 -14.08
C THR A 226 10.47 -13.78 -14.76
N PRO A 227 11.06 -12.71 -14.19
CA PRO A 227 11.62 -12.65 -12.83
C PRO A 227 10.54 -12.85 -11.76
N GLN A 228 10.92 -13.34 -10.58
CA GLN A 228 9.99 -13.52 -9.47
C GLN A 228 9.52 -12.15 -8.95
N VAL A 229 8.26 -12.06 -8.54
CA VAL A 229 7.66 -10.81 -8.02
C VAL A 229 7.33 -10.93 -6.55
N GLY A 230 7.67 -9.90 -5.77
CA GLY A 230 7.35 -9.74 -4.35
C GLY A 230 6.39 -8.59 -4.13
N TRP A 231 5.41 -8.79 -3.26
CA TRP A 231 4.37 -7.83 -2.92
C TRP A 231 4.18 -7.69 -1.42
N LEU A 232 3.83 -6.49 -0.98
CA LEU A 232 3.07 -6.26 0.25
C LEU A 232 2.06 -5.14 -0.01
N THR A 233 0.78 -5.51 -0.10
CA THR A 233 -0.31 -4.57 -0.37
C THR A 233 -1.23 -4.48 0.84
N GLY A 234 -1.64 -3.27 1.22
CA GLY A 234 -2.47 -3.05 2.40
C GLY A 234 -2.77 -1.59 2.68
N TRP A 235 -3.11 -1.28 3.93
CA TRP A 235 -3.22 0.08 4.44
C TRP A 235 -2.75 0.16 5.89
N VAL A 236 -2.34 1.37 6.27
CA VAL A 236 -2.20 1.76 7.68
C VAL A 236 -3.51 2.40 8.12
N GLU A 237 -4.05 1.97 9.25
CA GLU A 237 -5.10 2.67 9.97
C GLU A 237 -4.46 3.35 11.19
N GLN A 238 -4.35 4.67 11.15
CA GLN A 238 -3.79 5.47 12.23
C GLN A 238 -4.76 5.55 13.41
N ALA A 239 -4.27 5.89 14.60
CA ALA A 239 -5.08 5.98 15.82
C ALA A 239 -6.28 6.96 15.70
N ASN A 240 -6.18 7.96 14.81
CA ASN A 240 -7.26 8.92 14.52
C ASN A 240 -8.28 8.41 13.47
N GLY A 241 -8.15 7.17 13.00
CA GLY A 241 -9.00 6.55 11.98
C GLY A 241 -8.62 6.86 10.52
N LYS A 242 -7.59 7.70 10.27
CA LYS A 242 -7.09 7.96 8.91
C LYS A 242 -6.51 6.67 8.34
N LYS A 243 -6.93 6.33 7.11
CA LYS A 243 -6.46 5.16 6.38
C LYS A 243 -5.54 5.60 5.24
N ILE A 244 -4.34 5.02 5.18
CA ILE A 244 -3.32 5.30 4.17
C ILE A 244 -2.95 3.99 3.46
N PRO A 245 -3.55 3.72 2.29
CA PRO A 245 -3.24 2.55 1.48
C PRO A 245 -1.82 2.60 0.92
N PHE A 246 -1.22 1.42 0.77
CA PHE A 246 0.07 1.25 0.13
C PHE A 246 0.14 -0.05 -0.69
N SER A 247 1.03 -0.05 -1.67
CA SER A 247 1.44 -1.28 -2.36
C SER A 247 2.93 -1.24 -2.66
N LEU A 248 3.67 -2.14 -2.03
CA LEU A 248 5.07 -2.40 -2.33
C LEU A 248 5.17 -3.54 -3.35
N ASN A 249 5.99 -3.33 -4.39
CA ASN A 249 6.28 -4.29 -5.44
C ASN A 249 7.78 -4.31 -5.72
N LEU A 250 8.42 -5.49 -5.69
CA LEU A 250 9.82 -5.66 -6.06
C LEU A 250 10.07 -6.95 -6.82
N GLU A 251 11.25 -7.05 -7.40
CA GLU A 251 11.81 -8.32 -7.86
C GLU A 251 12.32 -9.15 -6.67
N MET A 252 11.86 -10.39 -6.54
CA MET A 252 12.44 -11.31 -5.55
C MET A 252 13.61 -12.05 -6.18
N LYS A 253 14.72 -12.13 -5.46
CA LYS A 253 15.95 -12.83 -5.91
C LYS A 253 16.14 -14.13 -5.14
N GLU A 254 16.90 -15.04 -5.73
CA GLU A 254 17.32 -16.26 -5.05
C GLU A 254 18.07 -15.93 -3.76
N GLY A 255 17.80 -16.66 -2.67
CA GLY A 255 18.36 -16.41 -1.34
C GLY A 255 17.77 -15.22 -0.58
N MET A 256 16.88 -14.43 -1.19
CA MET A 256 16.24 -13.30 -0.53
C MET A 256 15.20 -13.77 0.50
N SER A 257 15.28 -13.25 1.73
CA SER A 257 14.25 -13.52 2.74
C SER A 257 12.93 -12.87 2.34
N GLY A 258 11.82 -13.59 2.58
CA GLY A 258 10.48 -13.04 2.40
C GLY A 258 10.18 -11.84 3.32
N SER A 259 10.93 -11.64 4.42
CA SER A 259 10.77 -10.52 5.36
C SER A 259 11.13 -9.16 4.76
N ILE A 260 11.97 -9.12 3.71
CA ILE A 260 12.43 -7.86 3.11
C ILE A 260 11.27 -6.97 2.63
N ARG A 261 10.16 -7.59 2.18
CA ARG A 261 8.93 -6.90 1.78
C ARG A 261 8.35 -6.09 2.94
N ASN A 262 8.31 -6.69 4.13
CA ASN A 262 7.84 -6.06 5.35
C ASN A 262 8.84 -4.99 5.82
N GLU A 263 10.13 -5.30 5.84
CA GLU A 263 11.19 -4.40 6.31
C GLU A 263 11.25 -3.10 5.49
N ILE A 264 11.29 -3.20 4.15
CA ILE A 264 11.29 -2.01 3.27
C ILE A 264 9.99 -1.22 3.46
N THR A 265 8.83 -1.90 3.51
CA THR A 265 7.55 -1.21 3.72
C THR A 265 7.55 -0.43 5.02
N TYR A 266 7.95 -1.04 6.14
CA TYR A 266 7.93 -0.37 7.44
C TYR A 266 8.91 0.79 7.49
N LYS A 267 10.14 0.63 6.98
CA LYS A 267 11.11 1.73 6.87
C LYS A 267 10.56 2.88 6.03
N SER A 268 9.90 2.59 4.90
CA SER A 268 9.28 3.63 4.06
C SER A 268 8.14 4.34 4.76
N LEU A 269 7.24 3.62 5.43
CA LEU A 269 6.11 4.20 6.15
C LEU A 269 6.58 5.07 7.33
N GLU A 270 7.59 4.61 8.09
CA GLU A 270 8.21 5.37 9.18
C GLU A 270 8.93 6.62 8.65
N ASN A 271 9.69 6.49 7.55
CA ASN A 271 10.37 7.63 6.94
C ASN A 271 9.39 8.72 6.46
N LEU A 272 8.19 8.34 6.04
CA LEU A 272 7.11 9.26 5.65
C LEU A 272 6.27 9.78 6.83
N GLY A 273 6.56 9.35 8.07
CA GLY A 273 5.78 9.71 9.25
C GLY A 273 4.36 9.14 9.26
N ILE A 274 4.13 8.03 8.55
CA ILE A 274 2.82 7.37 8.49
C ILE A 274 2.60 6.47 9.72
N ILE A 275 3.68 5.84 10.22
CA ILE A 275 3.71 5.00 11.43
C ILE A 275 4.81 5.45 12.39
#